data_AF-A0A8S3D8V6-F1
#
_entry.id   AF-A0A8S3D8V6-F1
#
_cell.length_a   1.000
_cell.length_b   1.000
_cell.length_c   1.000
_cell.angle_alpha   90.00
_cell.angle_beta   90.00
_cell.angle_gamma   90.00
#
_symmetry.space_group_name_H-M   'P 1'
#
loop_
_entity.id
_entity.type
_entity.pdbx_description
1 polymer ?
#
loop_
_entity_poly.entity_id
_entity_poly.type
_entity_poly.pdbx_seq_one_letter_code
_entity_poly.pdbx_strand_id
1 'polypeptide(L)'
;CFAIFENGQIYRILWKSGVWSTWQSIGRDRQYQFITQPTFLTSKPLNESSLDQICYLLAIDTNSNLQLSTNSNCAQLDSFT
;
A
#
# COMPACT_ATOMS: atom_id res chain seq x y z
N CYS A 1 -0.92 -6.25 -5.96
CA CYS A 1 -0.04 -7.03 -5.05
C CYS A 1 0.92 -6.07 -4.34
N PHE A 2 1.37 -6.45 -3.14
CA PHE A 2 2.36 -5.71 -2.37
C PHE A 2 3.55 -6.63 -2.03
N ALA A 3 4.75 -6.05 -1.95
CA ALA A 3 5.97 -6.75 -1.56
C ALA A 3 6.87 -5.84 -0.73
N ILE A 4 7.71 -6.44 0.13
CA ILE A 4 8.81 -5.75 0.79
C ILE A 4 10.12 -6.22 0.20
N PHE A 5 11.00 -5.27 -0.08
CA PHE A 5 12.36 -5.52 -0.52
C PHE A 5 13.34 -5.50 0.66
N GLU A 6 14.55 -6.00 0.48
CA GLU A 6 15.53 -6.20 1.57
C GLU A 6 15.85 -4.92 2.37
N ASN A 7 15.71 -3.76 1.74
CA ASN A 7 15.91 -2.45 2.37
C ASN A 7 14.70 -1.96 3.19
N GLY A 8 13.68 -2.80 3.41
CA GLY A 8 12.45 -2.45 4.12
C GLY A 8 11.50 -1.57 3.30
N GLN A 9 11.76 -1.34 2.01
CA GLN A 9 10.90 -0.57 1.12
C GLN A 9 9.69 -1.41 0.69
N ILE A 10 8.50 -0.83 0.81
CA ILE A 10 7.28 -1.42 0.26
C ILE A 10 7.15 -1.04 -1.22
N TYR A 11 6.83 -2.04 -2.05
CA TYR A 11 6.50 -1.90 -3.45
C TYR A 11 5.09 -2.41 -3.74
N ARG A 12 4.44 -1.81 -4.73
CA ARG A 12 3.12 -2.20 -5.24
C ARG A 12 3.13 -2.38 -6.74
N ILE A 13 2.33 -3.34 -7.19
CA ILE A 13 1.93 -3.51 -8.58
C ILE A 13 0.41 -3.65 -8.66
N LEU A 14 -0.21 -3.05 -9.66
CA LEU A 14 -1.66 -3.00 -9.86
C LEU A 14 -2.03 -3.71 -11.16
N TRP A 15 -3.16 -4.44 -11.16
CA TRP A 15 -3.81 -4.87 -12.39
C TRP A 15 -4.80 -3.78 -12.79
N LYS A 16 -4.60 -3.16 -13.94
CA LYS A 16 -5.46 -2.07 -14.43
C LYS A 16 -5.61 -2.19 -15.94
N SER A 17 -6.83 -2.04 -16.43
CA SER A 17 -7.12 -2.01 -17.88
C SER A 17 -6.57 -3.24 -18.63
N GLY A 18 -6.64 -4.42 -18.02
CA GLY A 18 -6.20 -5.68 -18.63
C GLY A 18 -4.69 -5.90 -18.68
N VAL A 19 -3.89 -5.06 -18.02
CA VAL A 19 -2.44 -5.20 -17.92
C VAL A 19 -1.94 -4.96 -16.49
N TRP A 20 -0.80 -5.58 -16.14
CA TRP A 20 -0.08 -5.23 -14.92
C TRP A 20 0.65 -3.90 -15.11
N SER A 21 0.59 -3.02 -14.11
CA SER A 21 1.41 -1.82 -14.04
C SER A 21 2.89 -2.17 -13.82
N THR A 22 3.78 -1.18 -13.85
CA THR A 22 5.13 -1.36 -13.30
C THR A 22 5.07 -1.39 -11.77
N TRP A 23 6.09 -1.98 -11.14
CA TRP A 23 6.30 -1.84 -9.69
C TRP A 23 6.56 -0.37 -9.33
N GLN A 24 5.92 0.08 -8.26
CA GLN A 24 6.07 1.44 -7.71
C GLN A 24 6.39 1.35 -6.21
N SER A 25 7.33 2.17 -5.74
CA SER A 25 7.62 2.32 -4.31
C SER A 25 6.53 3.12 -3.60
N ILE A 26 6.12 2.66 -2.42
CA ILE A 26 5.13 3.32 -1.55
C ILE A 26 5.82 3.91 -0.32
N GLY A 27 5.48 5.14 0.05
CA GLY A 27 6.20 5.86 1.12
C GLY A 27 7.50 6.43 0.55
N ARG A 28 7.47 7.70 0.15
CA ARG A 28 8.57 8.37 -0.53
C ARG A 28 9.64 8.93 0.40
N ASP A 29 9.42 8.90 1.71
CA ASP A 29 10.37 9.43 2.65
C ASP A 29 11.14 8.33 3.36
N ARG A 30 12.45 8.53 3.43
CA ARG A 30 13.43 7.71 4.16
C ARG A 30 13.11 7.54 5.66
N GLN A 31 11.95 8.02 6.12
CA GLN A 31 11.46 7.92 7.49
C GLN A 31 10.88 6.54 7.82
N TYR A 32 10.43 5.75 6.84
CA TYR A 32 9.74 4.48 7.12
C TYR A 32 10.40 3.30 6.40
N GLN A 33 11.24 2.57 7.13
CA GLN A 33 11.67 1.20 6.78
C GLN A 33 10.76 0.21 7.50
N PHE A 34 10.33 -0.85 6.82
CA PHE A 34 9.35 -1.81 7.34
C PHE A 34 9.96 -3.19 7.60
N ILE A 35 9.54 -3.83 8.70
CA ILE A 35 9.98 -5.17 9.09
C ILE A 35 8.94 -6.26 8.83
N THR A 36 7.70 -5.88 8.48
CA THR A 36 6.60 -6.81 8.17
C THR A 36 6.01 -6.52 6.81
N GLN A 37 5.70 -7.54 6.00
CA GLN A 37 4.91 -7.36 4.78
C GLN A 37 3.61 -6.59 5.08
N PRO A 38 3.23 -5.63 4.23
CA PRO A 38 2.05 -4.84 4.51
C PRO A 38 0.78 -5.67 4.32
N THR A 39 -0.18 -5.46 5.21
CA THR A 39 -1.53 -6.01 5.08
C THR A 39 -2.42 -4.99 4.38
N PHE A 40 -3.11 -5.41 3.32
CA PHE A 40 -4.05 -4.59 2.57
C PHE A 40 -5.49 -4.96 2.93
N LEU A 41 -6.27 -3.98 3.37
CA LEU A 41 -7.68 -4.16 3.73
C LEU A 41 -8.53 -3.18 2.94
N THR A 42 -9.74 -3.62 2.61
CA THR A 42 -10.74 -2.81 1.89
C THR A 42 -12.03 -2.79 2.70
N SER A 43 -12.67 -1.63 2.84
CA SER A 43 -13.96 -1.51 3.54
C SER A 43 -15.10 -2.28 2.87
N LYS A 44 -14.94 -2.58 1.57
CA LYS A 44 -15.89 -3.30 0.70
C LYS A 44 -15.11 -4.11 -0.33
N PRO A 45 -15.70 -5.14 -0.97
CA PRO A 45 -15.06 -5.85 -2.07
C PRO A 45 -14.52 -4.89 -3.13
N LEU A 46 -13.32 -5.16 -3.64
CA LEU A 46 -12.70 -4.38 -4.72
C LEU A 46 -13.60 -4.38 -5.96
N ASN A 47 -14.22 -3.24 -6.23
CA ASN A 47 -14.85 -2.93 -7.50
C ASN A 47 -14.30 -1.57 -7.96
N GLU A 48 -14.03 -1.40 -9.25
CA GLU A 48 -13.35 -0.21 -9.77
C GLU A 48 -14.22 1.07 -9.71
N SER A 49 -15.45 0.98 -9.21
CA SER A 49 -16.50 1.99 -9.35
C SER A 49 -17.15 2.44 -8.02
N SER A 50 -16.68 1.95 -6.88
CA SER A 50 -17.22 2.32 -5.56
C SER A 50 -16.67 3.67 -5.13
N LEU A 51 -17.51 4.70 -5.23
CA LEU A 51 -17.22 6.06 -4.76
C LEU A 51 -17.05 6.15 -3.23
N ASP A 52 -17.36 5.08 -2.50
CA ASP A 52 -17.35 4.99 -1.05
C ASP A 52 -16.42 3.88 -0.52
N GLN A 53 -15.52 3.38 -1.37
CA GLN A 53 -14.49 2.44 -0.93
C GLN A 53 -13.41 3.18 -0.15
N ILE A 54 -12.98 2.58 0.96
CA ILE A 54 -11.79 3.00 1.69
C ILE A 54 -10.83 1.82 1.71
N CYS A 55 -9.59 2.09 1.35
CA CYS A 55 -8.51 1.14 1.40
C CYS A 55 -7.51 1.52 2.49
N TYR A 56 -6.97 0.49 3.14
CA TYR A 56 -6.05 0.58 4.25
C TYR A 56 -4.80 -0.23 3.93
N LEU A 57 -3.64 0.32 4.27
CA LEU A 57 -2.38 -0.40 4.26
C LEU A 57 -1.75 -0.29 5.63
N LEU A 58 -1.45 -1.45 6.22
CA LEU A 58 -0.93 -1.58 7.57
C LEU A 58 0.44 -2.25 7.50
N ALA A 59 1.44 -1.70 8.17
CA ALA A 59 2.75 -2.32 8.29
C ALA A 59 3.43 -1.86 9.59
N ILE A 60 4.37 -2.66 10.10
CA ILE A 60 5.19 -2.31 11.26
C ILE A 60 6.55 -1.81 10.77
N ASP A 61 6.94 -0.62 11.24
CA ASP A 61 8.24 -0.02 10.92
C ASP A 61 9.39 -0.62 11.76
N THR A 62 10.63 -0.26 11.43
CA THR A 62 11.84 -0.66 12.17
C THR A 62 11.89 -0.15 13.61
N ASN A 63 11.07 0.83 13.97
CA ASN A 63 10.91 1.33 15.32
C ASN A 63 9.80 0.60 16.09
N SER A 64 9.22 -0.47 15.52
CA SER A 64 8.10 -1.23 16.07
C SER A 64 6.78 -0.46 16.18
N ASN A 65 6.61 0.62 15.42
CA ASN A 65 5.34 1.34 15.35
C ASN A 65 4.44 0.75 14.26
N LEU A 66 3.14 0.66 14.56
CA LEU A 66 2.12 0.38 13.56
C LEU A 66 1.90 1.62 12.69
N GLN A 67 2.20 1.51 11.41
CA GLN A 67 1.95 2.53 10.41
C GLN A 67 0.64 2.22 9.67
N LEU A 68 -0.15 3.25 9.45
CA LEU A 68 -1.44 3.17 8.75
C LEU A 68 -1.47 4.19 7.60
N SER A 69 -1.81 3.71 6.42
CA SER A 69 -2.17 4.55 5.28
C SER A 69 -3.61 4.31 4.87
N THR A 70 -4.34 5.38 4.55
CA THR A 70 -5.73 5.32 4.10
C THR A 70 -5.95 6.10 2.82
N ASN A 71 -6.70 5.55 1.85
CA ASN A 71 -7.09 6.27 0.65
C ASN A 71 -8.47 5.82 0.16
N SER A 72 -9.28 6.76 -0.37
CA SER A 72 -10.54 6.46 -1.05
C SER A 72 -10.33 5.92 -2.46
N ASN A 73 -9.18 6.21 -3.06
CA ASN A 73 -8.72 5.60 -4.30
C ASN A 73 -7.63 4.55 -4.00
N CYS A 74 -8.03 3.29 -3.98
CA CYS A 74 -7.15 2.15 -3.70
C CYS A 74 -5.99 2.01 -4.69
N ALA A 75 -6.13 2.56 -5.91
CA ALA A 75 -5.06 2.59 -6.92
C ALA A 75 -4.03 3.71 -6.67
N GLN A 76 -4.29 4.63 -5.74
CA GLN A 76 -3.44 5.76 -5.37
C GLN A 76 -2.97 5.71 -3.91
N LEU A 77 -3.00 4.53 -3.29
CA LEU A 77 -2.50 4.36 -1.93
C LEU A 77 -0.95 4.33 -1.95
N ASP A 78 -0.36 5.52 -1.86
CA ASP A 78 1.03 5.79 -2.28
C ASP A 78 1.96 6.24 -1.15
N SER A 79 1.44 6.45 0.07
CA SER A 79 2.21 7.00 1.20
C SER A 79 1.75 6.46 2.53
N PHE A 80 2.69 6.21 3.45
CA PHE A 80 2.41 6.21 4.89
C PHE A 80 2.58 7.64 5.38
N THR A 81 1.63 8.12 6.18
CA THR A 81 1.66 9.43 6.85
C THR A 81 1.94 9.24 8.32
#